data_AF-S6SVW3-F1
#
_entry.id   AF-S6SVW3-F1
#
_cell.length_a   1.000
_cell.length_b   1.000
_cell.length_c   1.000
_cell.angle_alpha   90.00
_cell.angle_beta   90.00
_cell.angle_gamma   90.00
#
_symmetry.space_group_name_H-M   'P 1'
#
loop_
_entity.id
_entity.type
_entity.pdbx_description
1 polymer ?
#
loop_
_entity_poly.entity_id
_entity_poly.type
_entity_poly.pdbx_seq_one_letter_code
_entity_poly.pdbx_strand_id
1 'polypeptide(L)' 'MRDASLFELFTLEADAQTQVLSAGLLALERNPTQADQLEACMRAAHSLKGAARIVGVDFGVSVAHVMEDCLVSAQEG' A
#
# COMPACT_ATOMS: atom_id res chain seq x y z
N MET A 1 15.54 20.57 -7.20
CA MET A 1 15.98 19.44 -8.05
C MET A 1 15.89 18.11 -7.31
N ARG A 2 16.42 17.99 -6.07
CA ARG A 2 16.34 16.77 -5.24
C ARG A 2 14.90 16.39 -4.84
N ASP A 3 14.04 17.35 -4.57
CA ASP A 3 12.63 17.09 -4.21
C ASP A 3 11.82 16.54 -5.39
N ALA A 4 12.08 17.05 -6.61
CA ALA A 4 11.45 16.54 -7.83
C ALA A 4 11.83 15.07 -8.08
N SER A 5 13.10 14.69 -7.89
CA SER A 5 13.53 13.29 -8.05
C SER A 5 12.98 12.35 -6.98
N LEU A 6 12.76 12.84 -5.74
CA LEU A 6 12.12 12.04 -4.70
C LEU A 6 10.64 11.84 -4.97
N PHE A 7 9.97 12.87 -5.50
CA PHE A 7 8.57 12.77 -5.88
C PHE A 7 8.35 11.84 -7.10
N GLU A 8 9.27 11.85 -8.07
CA GLU A 8 9.27 10.88 -9.17
C GLU A 8 9.43 9.45 -8.66
N LEU A 9 10.38 9.21 -7.75
CA LEU A 9 10.55 7.90 -7.13
C LEU A 9 9.31 7.46 -6.34
N PHE A 10 8.70 8.40 -5.59
CA PHE A 10 7.44 8.14 -4.90
C PHE A 10 6.33 7.78 -5.87
N THR A 11 6.23 8.46 -7.02
CA THR A 11 5.19 8.16 -8.03
C THR A 11 5.38 6.75 -8.59
N LEU A 12 6.62 6.35 -8.90
CA LEU A 12 6.93 5.00 -9.36
C LEU A 12 6.61 3.94 -8.30
N GLU A 13 6.96 4.20 -7.05
CA GLU A 13 6.63 3.31 -5.92
C GLU A 13 5.11 3.22 -5.73
N ALA A 14 4.40 4.34 -5.80
CA ALA A 14 2.96 4.38 -5.65
C ALA A 14 2.24 3.58 -6.74
N ASP A 15 2.68 3.69 -7.98
CA ASP A 15 2.16 2.88 -9.09
C ASP A 15 2.43 1.38 -8.86
N ALA A 16 3.65 1.02 -8.46
CA ALA A 16 4.02 -0.37 -8.20
C ALA A 16 3.17 -0.98 -7.07
N GLN A 17 3.04 -0.29 -5.94
CA GLN A 17 2.25 -0.78 -4.81
C GLN A 17 0.75 -0.81 -5.12
N THR A 18 0.25 0.14 -5.92
CA THR A 18 -1.15 0.13 -6.39
C THR A 18 -1.46 -1.09 -7.27
N GLN A 19 -0.51 -1.55 -8.09
CA GLN A 19 -0.67 -2.77 -8.88
C GLN A 19 -0.75 -4.02 -7.98
N VAL A 20 0.10 -4.11 -6.95
CA VAL A 20 0.06 -5.22 -5.97
C VAL A 20 -1.28 -5.22 -5.23
N LEU A 21 -1.71 -4.06 -4.72
CA LEU A 21 -2.99 -3.91 -4.04
C LEU A 21 -4.16 -4.32 -4.94
N SER A 22 -4.19 -3.84 -6.18
CA SER A 22 -5.28 -4.14 -7.12
C SER A 22 -5.37 -5.63 -7.43
N ALA A 23 -4.24 -6.28 -7.70
CA ALA A 23 -4.20 -7.71 -7.98
C ALA A 23 -4.59 -8.55 -6.75
N GLY A 24 -4.06 -8.21 -5.58
CA GLY A 24 -4.35 -8.92 -4.34
C GLY A 24 -5.81 -8.76 -3.91
N LEU A 25 -6.37 -7.55 -3.98
CA LEU A 25 -7.78 -7.30 -3.67
C LEU A 25 -8.73 -8.06 -4.61
N LEU A 26 -8.41 -8.16 -5.90
CA LEU A 26 -9.19 -8.96 -6.86
C LEU A 26 -9.12 -10.46 -6.55
N ALA A 27 -7.98 -10.95 -6.06
CA ALA A 27 -7.85 -12.34 -5.60
C ALA A 27 -8.66 -12.57 -4.31
N LEU A 28 -8.63 -11.63 -3.38
CA LEU A 28 -9.37 -11.66 -2.12
C LEU A 28 -10.89 -11.57 -2.32
N GLU A 29 -11.36 -10.88 -3.37
CA GLU A 29 -12.78 -10.90 -3.74
C GLU A 29 -13.30 -12.33 -3.97
N ARG A 30 -12.45 -13.23 -4.49
CA ARG A 30 -12.79 -14.63 -4.74
C ARG A 30 -12.56 -15.52 -3.52
N ASN A 31 -11.52 -15.24 -2.75
CA ASN A 31 -11.18 -15.97 -1.54
C ASN A 31 -10.70 -14.99 -0.45
N PRO A 32 -11.61 -14.45 0.39
CA PRO A 32 -11.28 -13.40 1.35
C PRO A 32 -10.27 -13.80 2.43
N THR A 33 -10.08 -15.09 2.65
CA THR A 33 -9.16 -15.63 3.67
C THR A 33 -7.84 -16.10 3.08
N GLN A 34 -7.50 -15.69 1.85
CA GLN A 34 -6.23 -16.04 1.22
C GLN A 34 -5.07 -15.26 1.88
N ALA A 35 -4.39 -15.92 2.83
CA ALA A 35 -3.44 -15.27 3.73
C ALA A 35 -2.25 -14.59 3.03
N ASP A 36 -1.74 -15.19 1.96
CA ASP A 36 -0.65 -14.63 1.14
C ASP A 36 -1.06 -13.34 0.44
N GLN A 37 -2.32 -13.23 -0.01
CA GLN A 37 -2.82 -12.00 -0.65
C GLN A 37 -3.09 -10.90 0.37
N LEU A 38 -3.63 -11.25 1.55
CA LEU A 38 -3.76 -10.31 2.66
C LEU A 38 -2.39 -9.74 3.06
N GLU A 39 -1.39 -10.61 3.19
CA GLU A 39 -0.02 -10.22 3.53
C GLU A 39 0.65 -9.36 2.43
N ALA A 40 0.46 -9.71 1.15
CA ALA A 40 0.96 -8.93 0.04
C ALA A 40 0.33 -7.53 0.00
N CYS A 41 -0.99 -7.42 0.18
CA CYS A 41 -1.70 -6.15 0.24
C CYS A 41 -1.24 -5.31 1.43
N MET A 42 -1.11 -5.92 2.62
CA MET A 42 -0.69 -5.21 3.84
C MET A 42 0.71 -4.61 3.65
N ARG A 43 1.65 -5.40 3.13
CA ARG A 43 2.99 -4.90 2.82
C ARG A 43 2.98 -3.77 1.78
N ALA A 44 2.15 -3.86 0.76
CA ALA A 44 2.05 -2.82 -0.26
C ALA A 44 1.53 -1.49 0.33
N ALA A 45 0.51 -1.55 1.19
CA ALA A 45 0.04 -0.38 1.95
C ALA A 45 1.13 0.18 2.86
N HIS A 46 1.86 -0.68 3.59
CA HIS A 46 2.96 -0.27 4.46
C HIS A 46 4.09 0.45 3.68
N SER A 47 4.50 -0.10 2.54
CA SER A 47 5.51 0.51 1.66
C SER A 47 5.04 1.88 1.15
N LEU A 48 3.78 1.98 0.71
CA LEU A 48 3.20 3.25 0.26
C LEU A 48 3.19 4.30 1.37
N LYS A 49 2.83 3.91 2.60
CA LYS A 49 2.87 4.78 3.80
C LYS A 49 4.28 5.31 4.04
N GLY A 50 5.28 4.43 3.97
CA GLY A 50 6.70 4.78 4.13
C GLY A 50 7.17 5.77 3.07
N ALA A 51 6.86 5.49 1.80
CA ALA A 51 7.23 6.34 0.67
C ALA A 51 6.58 7.73 0.77
N ALA A 52 5.28 7.80 1.07
CA ALA A 52 4.55 9.06 1.25
C ALA A 52 5.13 9.92 2.38
N ARG A 53 5.58 9.29 3.48
CA ARG A 53 6.24 9.97 4.61
C ARG A 53 7.57 10.58 4.20
N ILE A 54 8.36 9.89 3.38
CA ILE A 54 9.67 10.37 2.91
C ILE A 54 9.51 11.65 2.08
N VAL A 55 8.46 11.74 1.26
CA VAL A 55 8.20 12.91 0.39
C VAL A 55 7.27 13.96 1.00
N GLY A 56 6.81 13.78 2.24
CA GLY A 56 5.95 14.74 2.93
C GLY A 56 4.52 14.82 2.38
N VAL A 57 4.00 13.73 1.80
CA VAL A 57 2.61 13.67 1.31
C VAL A 57 1.72 13.11 2.42
N ASP A 58 1.33 13.97 3.37
CA ASP A 58 0.62 13.58 4.59
C ASP A 58 -0.70 12.85 4.31
N PHE A 59 -1.46 13.29 3.30
CA PHE A 59 -2.69 12.62 2.92
C PHE A 59 -2.45 11.17 2.45
N GLY A 60 -1.35 10.95 1.73
CA GLY A 60 -0.93 9.61 1.29
C GLY A 60 -0.57 8.71 2.47
N VAL A 61 0.09 9.27 3.49
CA VAL A 61 0.38 8.56 4.75
C VAL A 61 -0.93 8.14 5.44
N SER A 62 -1.91 9.04 5.54
CA SER A 62 -3.19 8.76 6.20
C SER A 62 -3.99 7.67 5.48
N VAL A 63 -4.09 7.74 4.15
CA VAL A 63 -4.82 6.72 3.37
C VAL A 63 -4.13 5.36 3.48
N ALA A 64 -2.82 5.29 3.28
CA ALA A 64 -2.07 4.04 3.35
C ALA A 64 -2.11 3.40 4.75
N HIS A 65 -2.13 4.22 5.81
CA HIS A 65 -2.29 3.73 7.18
C HIS A 65 -3.65 3.05 7.40
N VAL A 66 -4.75 3.68 6.98
CA VAL A 66 -6.09 3.08 7.10
C VAL A 66 -6.17 1.77 6.31
N MET A 67 -5.57 1.73 5.11
CA MET A 67 -5.51 0.50 4.31
C MET A 67 -4.76 -0.61 5.05
N GLU A 68 -3.59 -0.31 5.61
CA GLU A 68 -2.77 -1.25 6.38
C GLU A 68 -3.54 -1.78 7.60
N ASP A 69 -4.19 -0.92 8.36
CA ASP A 69 -4.99 -1.31 9.54
C ASP A 69 -6.13 -2.26 9.15
N CYS A 70 -6.89 -1.94 8.08
CA CYS A 70 -7.95 -2.81 7.58
C CYS A 70 -7.43 -4.20 7.17
N LEU A 71 -6.24 -4.25 6.54
CA LEU A 71 -5.63 -5.49 6.09
C LEU A 71 -5.08 -6.32 7.25
N VAL A 72 -4.51 -5.68 8.28
CA VAL A 72 -4.11 -6.34 9.53
C VAL A 72 -5.32 -6.94 10.21
N SER A 73 -6.42 -6.19 10.37
CA SER A 73 -7.66 -6.73 10.94
C SER A 73 -8.18 -7.93 10.14
N ALA A 74 -8.12 -7.87 8.81
CA ALA A 74 -8.53 -9.00 7.97
C ALA A 74 -7.63 -10.25 8.10
N GLN A 75 -6.35 -10.08 8.45
CA GLN A 75 -5.44 -11.20 8.73
C GLN A 75 -5.73 -11.89 10.07
N GLU A 76 -6.30 -11.15 11.03
CA GLU A 76 -6.60 -11.64 12.37
C GLU A 76 -7.96 -12.38 12.46
N GLY A 77 -8.85 -12.15 11.48
CA GLY A 77 -10.17 -12.79 11.38
C GLY A 77 -11.26 -12.06 12.16
#